data_AF-A0A4Q6BTV0-F1
#
_entry.id   AF-A0A4Q6BTV0-F1
#
_cell.length_a   1.000
_cell.length_b   1.000
_cell.length_c   1.000
_cell.angle_alpha   90.00
_cell.angle_beta   90.00
_cell.angle_gamma   90.00
#
_symmetry.space_group_name_H-M   'P 1'
#
loop_
_entity.id
_entity.type
_entity.pdbx_description
1 polymer ?
#
loop_
_entity_poly.entity_id
_entity_poly.type
_entity_poly.pdbx_seq_one_letter_code
_entity_poly.pdbx_strand_id
1 'polypeptide(L)'
;EIRVNTKVRLFGDDSGGVALVASANFSRIQDNPYAGDGAGPTFNFEAAADTTIGKIALGGNVGYRLRSPGDKIPNSIGNPLGDQIIASAAASYLVADWSTKFIGEIYTSFAAQTSEDENDNRSLSSAELLLGAKHDINTNLALHAGFGTELAQGLASPDYRVYTGLNYTFGPVFKQPIASSKPEPTSKTRTTVVEEADEELIQQLATEQTADGPVERFRTQAILFEFDSDKMVGNYARVLAELAKYLKGGFRELIVEGHTDSIGSEAYNDKLSLRRAAAIKRYLVQKYGFTTRSVTALGYGERRPIADNGNYQGRQLNRRVEFKLRR
;
A
#
# COMPACT_ATOMS: atom_id res chain seq x y z
N GLU A 1 2.42 24.16 -13.23
CA GLU A 1 3.19 23.26 -14.12
C GLU A 1 2.33 22.05 -14.46
N ILE A 2 2.67 21.31 -15.51
CA ILE A 2 2.03 20.03 -15.84
C ILE A 2 3.10 18.95 -15.79
N ARG A 3 2.90 17.93 -14.95
CA ARG A 3 3.83 16.81 -14.81
C ARG A 3 3.15 15.52 -15.23
N VAL A 4 3.83 14.77 -16.09
CA VAL A 4 3.48 13.39 -16.43
C VAL A 4 4.55 12.49 -15.83
N ASN A 5 4.16 11.45 -15.11
CA ASN A 5 5.08 10.47 -14.54
C ASN A 5 4.67 9.05 -14.92
N THR A 6 5.67 8.18 -15.02
CA THR A 6 5.49 6.73 -15.11
C THR A 6 6.44 6.07 -14.13
N LYS A 7 5.99 4.97 -13.53
CA LYS A 7 6.78 4.14 -12.63
C LYS A 7 6.58 2.69 -13.04
N VAL A 8 7.68 2.02 -13.35
CA VAL A 8 7.70 0.60 -13.69
C VAL A 8 8.44 -0.14 -12.58
N ARG A 9 7.72 -0.96 -11.80
CA ARG A 9 8.35 -1.85 -10.82
C ARG A 9 9.01 -3.02 -11.57
N LEU A 10 10.31 -3.19 -11.38
CA LEU A 10 11.09 -4.24 -12.05
C LEU A 10 10.97 -5.56 -11.29
N PHE A 11 11.16 -5.53 -9.98
CA PHE A 11 11.05 -6.66 -9.07
C PHE A 11 10.71 -6.18 -7.66
N GLY A 12 10.16 -7.06 -6.84
CA GLY A 12 9.77 -6.78 -5.47
C GLY A 12 8.43 -7.40 -5.10
N ASP A 13 8.12 -7.34 -3.81
CA ASP A 13 6.89 -7.82 -3.19
C ASP A 13 6.35 -6.78 -2.20
N ASP A 14 5.60 -7.22 -1.19
CA ASP A 14 5.05 -6.35 -0.14
C ASP A 14 6.12 -5.86 0.86
N SER A 15 7.31 -6.49 0.88
CA SER A 15 8.41 -6.15 1.79
C SER A 15 9.42 -5.17 1.20
N GLY A 16 9.39 -4.96 -0.12
CA GLY A 16 10.29 -4.04 -0.80
C GLY A 16 10.40 -4.32 -2.30
N GLY A 17 11.09 -3.46 -3.01
CA GLY A 17 11.32 -3.64 -4.44
C GLY A 17 12.20 -2.57 -5.06
N VAL A 18 12.35 -2.70 -6.38
CA VAL A 18 13.07 -1.75 -7.23
C VAL A 18 12.16 -1.33 -8.38
N ALA A 19 12.20 -0.05 -8.70
CA ALA A 19 11.44 0.54 -9.80
C ALA A 19 12.28 1.54 -10.59
N LEU A 20 11.92 1.70 -11.85
CA LEU A 20 12.35 2.83 -12.66
C LEU A 20 11.23 3.86 -12.73
N VAL A 21 11.59 5.12 -12.57
CA VAL A 21 10.69 6.25 -12.67
C VAL A 21 11.16 7.14 -13.81
N ALA A 22 10.24 7.51 -14.69
CA ALA A 22 10.47 8.54 -15.69
C ALA A 22 9.39 9.61 -15.56
N SER A 23 9.77 10.88 -15.64
CA SER A 23 8.79 11.97 -15.66
C SER A 23 9.18 13.09 -16.60
N ALA A 24 8.18 13.74 -17.17
CA ALA A 24 8.30 14.95 -17.96
C ALA A 24 7.53 16.07 -17.26
N ASN A 25 8.18 17.20 -17.02
CA ASN A 25 7.59 18.39 -16.44
C ASN A 25 7.59 19.53 -17.46
N PHE A 26 6.41 20.09 -17.69
CA PHE A 26 6.18 21.23 -18.56
C PHE A 26 5.85 22.44 -17.70
N SER A 27 6.82 23.35 -17.55
CA SER A 27 6.59 24.61 -16.83
C SER A 27 5.53 25.43 -17.56
N ARG A 28 4.65 26.04 -16.78
CA ARG A 28 3.67 27.04 -17.25
C ARG A 28 3.88 28.38 -16.54
N ILE A 29 4.97 28.48 -15.79
CA ILE A 29 5.34 29.64 -14.98
C ILE A 29 6.12 30.58 -15.90
N GLN A 30 5.62 31.79 -16.07
CA GLN A 30 6.34 32.88 -16.74
C GLN A 30 7.43 33.41 -15.80
N ASP A 31 8.57 33.81 -16.36
CA ASP A 31 9.68 34.43 -15.63
C ASP A 31 10.18 33.61 -14.44
N ASN A 32 10.23 32.28 -14.57
CA ASN A 32 10.71 31.40 -13.51
C ASN A 32 12.23 31.60 -13.33
N PRO A 33 12.72 32.14 -12.18
CA PRO A 33 14.14 32.44 -12.00
C PRO A 33 15.03 31.19 -11.97
N TYR A 34 14.45 30.00 -11.79
CA TYR A 34 15.17 28.73 -11.78
C TYR A 34 15.20 28.04 -13.15
N ALA A 35 14.21 28.30 -14.01
CA ALA A 35 14.11 27.65 -15.32
C ALA A 35 14.53 28.57 -16.46
N GLY A 36 14.40 29.89 -16.31
CA GLY A 36 14.60 30.88 -17.36
C GLY A 36 13.34 31.17 -18.18
N ASP A 37 13.38 32.23 -18.97
CA ASP A 37 12.33 32.58 -19.93
C ASP A 37 12.42 31.67 -21.17
N GLY A 38 11.28 31.20 -21.66
CA GLY A 38 11.26 30.25 -22.79
C GLY A 38 11.82 28.87 -22.47
N ALA A 39 11.94 28.50 -21.19
CA ALA A 39 12.44 27.19 -20.78
C ALA A 39 11.63 26.03 -21.38
N GLY A 40 12.36 25.01 -21.86
CA GLY A 40 11.79 23.78 -22.38
C GLY A 40 11.34 22.80 -21.27
N PRO A 41 10.91 21.59 -21.66
CA PRO A 41 10.54 20.56 -20.70
C PRO A 41 11.74 20.10 -19.86
N THR A 42 11.45 19.66 -18.63
CA THR A 42 12.41 18.96 -17.76
C THR A 42 12.08 17.48 -17.73
N PHE A 43 13.08 16.62 -17.93
CA PHE A 43 12.92 15.17 -17.87
C PHE A 43 13.68 14.60 -16.67
N ASN A 44 13.05 13.71 -15.90
CA ASN A 44 13.73 12.98 -14.83
C ASN A 44 13.74 11.48 -15.16
N PHE A 45 14.89 10.85 -14.95
CA PHE A 45 15.07 9.40 -15.03
C PHE A 45 15.69 8.94 -13.71
N GLU A 46 14.96 8.15 -12.95
CA GLU A 46 15.36 7.76 -11.59
C GLU A 46 15.23 6.24 -11.40
N ALA A 47 16.17 5.66 -10.68
CA ALA A 47 16.02 4.35 -10.07
C ALA A 47 15.58 4.55 -8.63
N ALA A 48 14.56 3.82 -8.20
CA ALA A 48 14.03 3.85 -6.85
C ALA A 48 14.08 2.45 -6.24
N ALA A 49 14.39 2.38 -4.95
CA ALA A 49 14.36 1.15 -4.18
C ALA A 49 13.64 1.40 -2.84
N ASP A 50 12.94 0.39 -2.35
CA ASP A 50 12.27 0.43 -1.05
C ASP A 50 12.38 -0.91 -0.33
N THR A 51 12.35 -0.87 1.01
CA THR A 51 12.32 -2.06 1.85
C THR A 51 11.67 -1.75 3.20
N THR A 52 11.11 -2.76 3.86
CA THR A 52 10.56 -2.64 5.20
C THR A 52 11.34 -3.50 6.18
N ILE A 53 11.86 -2.89 7.24
CA ILE A 53 12.57 -3.56 8.33
C ILE A 53 11.75 -3.38 9.61
N GLY A 54 11.08 -4.45 10.03
CA GLY A 54 10.16 -4.41 11.17
C GLY A 54 9.00 -3.44 10.89
N LYS A 55 8.91 -2.35 11.67
CA LYS A 55 7.87 -1.31 11.53
C LYS A 55 8.33 -0.08 10.73
N ILE A 56 9.57 -0.07 10.26
CA ILE A 56 10.16 1.06 9.54
C ILE A 56 10.21 0.71 8.06
N ALA A 57 9.56 1.54 7.23
CA ALA A 57 9.71 1.47 5.79
C ALA A 57 10.79 2.46 5.36
N LEU A 58 11.77 1.98 4.61
CA LEU A 58 12.88 2.73 4.05
C LEU A 58 12.71 2.80 2.54
N GLY A 59 13.08 3.92 1.95
CA GLY A 59 13.10 4.07 0.51
C GLY A 59 14.10 5.11 0.07
N GLY A 60 14.49 5.05 -1.19
CA GLY A 60 15.32 6.08 -1.78
C GLY A 60 15.25 6.04 -3.29
N ASN A 61 15.62 7.15 -3.90
CA ASN A 61 15.79 7.27 -5.34
C ASN A 61 17.12 7.94 -5.66
N VAL A 62 17.62 7.64 -6.85
CA VAL A 62 18.74 8.36 -7.46
C VAL A 62 18.46 8.46 -8.94
N GLY A 63 18.76 9.61 -9.53
CA GLY A 63 18.51 9.82 -10.94
C GLY A 63 19.14 11.06 -11.51
N TYR A 64 18.84 11.25 -12.79
CA TYR A 64 19.33 12.36 -13.58
C TYR A 64 18.16 13.20 -14.08
N ARG A 65 18.28 14.52 -13.90
CA ARG A 65 17.32 15.53 -14.34
C ARG A 65 17.94 16.30 -15.50
N LEU A 66 17.40 16.09 -16.69
CA LEU A 66 17.72 16.86 -17.88
C LEU A 66 16.84 18.12 -17.92
N ARG A 67 17.46 19.28 -18.12
CA ARG A 67 16.77 20.55 -18.28
C ARG A 67 17.10 21.17 -19.62
N SER A 68 16.10 21.81 -20.21
CA SER A 68 16.30 22.76 -21.30
C SER A 68 16.12 24.16 -20.73
N PRO A 69 17.16 24.75 -20.10
CA PRO A 69 17.07 26.06 -19.49
C PRO A 69 16.73 27.11 -20.54
N GLY A 70 15.90 28.07 -20.15
CA GLY A 70 15.59 29.26 -20.92
C GLY A 70 16.62 30.37 -20.71
N ASP A 71 16.30 31.56 -21.21
CA ASP A 71 17.12 32.74 -21.03
C ASP A 71 17.08 33.25 -19.59
N LYS A 72 18.18 33.83 -19.12
CA LYS A 72 18.26 34.40 -17.77
C LYS A 72 17.29 35.56 -17.62
N ILE A 73 16.48 35.54 -16.56
CA ILE A 73 15.59 36.64 -16.21
C ILE A 73 16.42 37.82 -15.68
N PRO A 74 16.23 39.06 -16.16
CA PRO A 74 16.91 40.23 -15.62
C PRO A 74 16.70 40.36 -14.09
N ASN A 75 17.79 40.65 -13.36
CA ASN A 75 17.81 40.76 -11.89
C ASN A 75 17.45 39.46 -11.12
N SER A 76 17.48 38.29 -11.76
CA SER A 76 17.33 37.02 -11.04
C SER A 76 18.53 36.73 -10.13
N ILE A 77 18.25 35.97 -9.07
CA ILE A 77 19.21 35.53 -8.05
C ILE A 77 20.38 34.67 -8.58
N GLY A 78 20.25 34.11 -9.79
CA GLY A 78 21.26 33.27 -10.42
C GLY A 78 20.91 32.95 -11.87
N ASN A 79 21.81 32.21 -12.53
CA ASN A 79 21.54 31.65 -13.85
C ASN A 79 20.49 30.52 -13.74
N PRO A 80 19.68 30.28 -14.79
CA PRO A 80 18.79 29.13 -14.85
C PRO A 80 19.51 27.81 -14.55
N LEU A 81 18.85 26.89 -13.86
CA LEU A 81 19.41 25.61 -13.50
C LEU A 81 19.65 24.75 -14.73
N GLY A 82 20.87 24.23 -14.86
CA GLY A 82 21.22 23.18 -15.81
C GLY A 82 20.85 21.78 -15.31
N ASP A 83 21.42 20.77 -15.96
CA ASP A 83 21.20 19.37 -15.60
C ASP A 83 21.64 19.07 -14.16
N GLN A 84 20.94 18.14 -13.51
CA GLN A 84 21.19 17.80 -12.11
C GLN A 84 21.17 16.29 -11.86
N ILE A 85 22.03 15.84 -10.96
CA ILE A 85 21.89 14.53 -10.31
C ILE A 85 20.99 14.74 -9.10
N ILE A 86 19.89 14.00 -9.01
CA ILE A 86 18.94 14.07 -7.89
C ILE A 86 18.98 12.77 -7.11
N ALA A 87 18.84 12.87 -5.80
CA ALA A 87 18.71 11.70 -4.95
C ALA A 87 17.86 12.02 -3.72
N SER A 88 17.20 11.01 -3.17
CA SER A 88 16.56 11.12 -1.87
C SER A 88 16.62 9.82 -1.11
N ALA A 89 16.57 9.94 0.21
CA ALA A 89 16.47 8.82 1.14
C ALA A 89 15.43 9.18 2.18
N ALA A 90 14.47 8.28 2.37
CA ALA A 90 13.34 8.46 3.26
C ALA A 90 13.17 7.26 4.19
N ALA A 91 12.71 7.55 5.40
CA ALA A 91 12.24 6.58 6.36
C ALA A 91 10.84 6.97 6.80
N SER A 92 9.98 5.97 7.02
CA SER A 92 8.65 6.20 7.57
C SER A 92 8.32 5.16 8.64
N TYR A 93 7.54 5.62 9.61
CA TYR A 93 7.05 4.81 10.72
C TYR A 93 5.55 4.98 10.86
N LEU A 94 4.82 3.87 10.86
CA LEU A 94 3.38 3.88 11.04
C LEU A 94 3.01 3.64 12.50
N VAL A 95 2.44 4.66 13.15
CA VAL A 95 1.76 4.53 14.43
C VAL A 95 0.33 4.09 14.15
N ALA A 96 0.12 2.77 14.15
CA ALA A 96 -1.14 2.17 13.75
C ALA A 96 -2.33 2.56 14.63
N ASP A 97 -2.11 2.68 15.95
CA ASP A 97 -3.15 3.09 16.90
C ASP A 97 -3.70 4.48 16.57
N TRP A 98 -2.89 5.32 15.91
CA TRP A 98 -3.27 6.66 15.48
C TRP A 98 -3.65 6.70 14.01
N SER A 99 -3.53 5.59 13.27
CA SER A 99 -3.62 5.57 11.81
C SER A 99 -2.76 6.66 11.15
N THR A 100 -1.59 6.95 11.74
CA THR A 100 -0.71 8.04 11.32
C THR A 100 0.68 7.52 10.98
N LYS A 101 1.13 7.81 9.76
CA LYS A 101 2.48 7.56 9.27
C LYS A 101 3.32 8.82 9.40
N PHE A 102 4.40 8.74 10.16
CA PHE A 102 5.44 9.78 10.20
C PHE A 102 6.49 9.47 9.15
N ILE A 103 6.98 10.51 8.47
CA ILE A 103 7.89 10.40 7.34
C ILE A 103 9.02 11.40 7.56
N GLY A 104 10.25 10.95 7.39
CA GLY A 104 11.43 11.80 7.28
C GLY A 104 12.13 11.52 5.97
N GLU A 105 12.55 12.55 5.25
CA GLU A 105 13.25 12.45 3.97
C GLU A 105 14.39 13.45 3.91
N ILE A 106 15.53 13.01 3.39
CA ILE A 106 16.61 13.88 2.94
C ILE A 106 16.58 13.87 1.42
N TYR A 107 16.43 15.04 0.81
CA TYR A 107 16.46 15.24 -0.64
C TYR A 107 17.70 16.03 -1.02
N THR A 108 18.39 15.62 -2.09
CA THR A 108 19.56 16.29 -2.62
C THR A 108 19.46 16.47 -4.13
N SER A 109 20.08 17.54 -4.63
CA SER A 109 20.16 17.87 -6.04
C SER A 109 21.51 18.50 -6.31
N PHE A 110 22.36 17.85 -7.11
CA PHE A 110 23.71 18.32 -7.43
C PHE A 110 23.77 18.78 -8.88
N ALA A 111 24.44 19.91 -9.16
CA ALA A 111 24.68 20.34 -10.54
C ALA A 111 25.54 19.30 -11.28
N ALA A 112 25.08 18.86 -12.46
CA ALA A 112 25.81 17.86 -13.26
C ALA A 112 26.91 18.48 -14.13
N GLN A 113 26.93 19.81 -14.25
CA GLN A 113 27.91 20.59 -14.99
C GLN A 113 28.39 21.74 -14.10
N THR A 114 29.69 22.02 -14.13
CA THR A 114 30.30 23.19 -13.48
C THR A 114 30.03 24.42 -14.35
N SER A 115 29.36 25.44 -13.81
CA SER A 115 29.22 26.75 -14.48
C SER A 115 30.17 27.77 -13.87
N GLU A 116 30.81 28.59 -14.70
CA GLU A 116 31.86 29.56 -14.31
C GLU A 116 31.33 30.80 -13.55
N ASP A 117 30.01 31.01 -13.47
CA ASP A 117 29.40 32.16 -12.78
C ASP A 117 28.72 31.72 -11.47
N GLU A 118 29.51 31.33 -10.46
CA GLU A 118 29.01 31.19 -9.09
C GLU A 118 28.80 32.59 -8.49
N ASN A 119 27.54 32.93 -8.20
CA ASN A 119 27.22 34.08 -7.37
C ASN A 119 27.55 33.71 -5.91
N ASP A 120 28.39 34.51 -5.22
CA ASP A 120 29.14 34.18 -3.98
C ASP A 120 28.36 33.60 -2.76
N ASN A 121 27.03 33.51 -2.79
CA ASN A 121 26.23 33.20 -1.59
C ASN A 121 25.36 31.93 -1.63
N ARG A 122 25.08 31.31 -2.79
CA ARG A 122 24.28 30.05 -2.84
C ARG A 122 24.72 29.13 -3.97
N SER A 123 24.81 27.83 -3.66
CA SER A 123 25.27 26.79 -4.59
C SER A 123 24.17 26.40 -5.60
N LEU A 124 24.57 25.93 -6.79
CA LEU A 124 23.66 25.24 -7.73
C LEU A 124 23.24 23.85 -7.23
N SER A 125 23.92 23.36 -6.19
CA SER A 125 23.54 22.14 -5.50
C SER A 125 22.72 22.46 -4.24
N SER A 126 21.78 21.59 -3.89
CA SER A 126 20.92 21.74 -2.71
C SER A 126 20.78 20.44 -1.93
N ALA A 127 20.54 20.58 -0.63
CA ALA A 127 20.14 19.49 0.25
C ALA A 127 19.04 19.99 1.19
N GLU A 128 17.98 19.20 1.38
CA GLU A 128 16.81 19.53 2.21
C GLU A 128 16.49 18.36 3.14
N LEU A 129 16.07 18.69 4.36
CA LEU A 129 15.41 17.77 5.28
C LEU A 129 13.90 18.05 5.26
N LEU A 130 13.11 17.01 5.07
CA LEU A 130 11.65 17.06 5.10
C LEU A 130 11.15 16.14 6.21
N LEU A 131 10.21 16.63 7.01
CA LEU A 131 9.48 15.87 8.01
C LEU A 131 7.99 16.02 7.77
N GLY A 132 7.23 14.93 7.87
CA GLY A 132 5.79 14.96 7.62
C GLY A 132 5.03 13.89 8.38
N ALA A 133 3.73 14.09 8.47
CA ALA A 133 2.78 13.12 8.98
C ALA A 133 1.63 12.96 7.99
N LYS A 134 1.23 11.72 7.75
CA LYS A 134 0.03 11.36 6.98
C LYS A 134 -0.92 10.59 7.88
N HIS A 135 -2.14 11.09 8.05
CA HIS A 135 -3.18 10.46 8.85
C HIS A 135 -4.28 9.91 7.94
N ASP A 136 -4.50 8.60 7.98
CA ASP A 136 -5.57 7.93 7.24
C ASP A 136 -6.88 8.09 8.02
N ILE A 137 -7.83 8.85 7.48
CA ILE A 137 -9.17 9.03 8.07
C ILE A 137 -10.02 7.78 7.83
N ASN A 138 -9.94 7.23 6.61
CA ASN A 138 -10.57 5.98 6.22
C ASN A 138 -9.81 5.36 5.03
N THR A 139 -10.37 4.32 4.40
CA THR A 139 -9.76 3.61 3.26
C THR A 139 -9.49 4.48 2.03
N ASN A 140 -10.22 5.58 1.86
CA ASN A 140 -10.20 6.40 0.66
C ASN A 140 -9.64 7.80 0.92
N LEU A 141 -9.72 8.31 2.16
CA LEU A 141 -9.35 9.67 2.52
C LEU A 141 -8.21 9.68 3.54
N ALA A 142 -7.17 10.45 3.26
CA ALA A 142 -6.08 10.74 4.19
C ALA A 142 -5.70 12.23 4.14
N LEU A 143 -5.29 12.77 5.28
CA LEU A 143 -4.70 14.10 5.39
C LEU A 143 -3.20 13.98 5.57
N HIS A 144 -2.44 14.98 5.13
CA HIS A 144 -1.02 15.07 5.44
C HIS A 144 -0.60 16.51 5.66
N ALA A 145 0.42 16.68 6.49
CA ALA A 145 1.08 17.95 6.71
C ALA A 145 2.57 17.70 6.98
N GLY A 146 3.39 18.69 6.72
CA GLY A 146 4.80 18.60 7.01
C GLY A 146 5.55 19.91 6.87
N PHE A 147 6.82 19.82 7.21
CA PHE A 147 7.77 20.91 7.28
C PHE A 147 9.08 20.49 6.63
N GLY A 148 9.85 21.46 6.16
CA GLY A 148 11.18 21.23 5.64
C GLY A 148 12.11 22.41 5.91
N THR A 149 13.40 22.12 5.87
CA THR A 149 14.48 23.11 6.00
C THR A 149 15.63 22.72 5.09
N GLU A 150 16.40 23.70 4.64
CA GLU A 150 17.66 23.43 3.95
C GLU A 150 18.71 22.82 4.90
N LEU A 151 19.49 21.88 4.37
CA LEU A 151 20.71 21.33 4.98
C LEU A 151 21.97 21.90 4.32
N ALA A 152 21.85 22.34 3.06
CA ALA A 152 22.88 23.05 2.32
C ALA A 152 22.23 24.18 1.50
N GLN A 153 22.84 25.37 1.54
CA GLN A 153 22.34 26.59 0.90
C GLN A 153 22.40 26.48 -0.63
N GLY A 154 21.32 25.98 -1.21
CA GLY A 154 21.13 25.89 -2.65
C GLY A 154 20.26 27.01 -3.19
N LEU A 155 20.48 27.38 -4.45
CA LEU A 155 19.66 28.38 -5.15
C LEU A 155 18.17 28.00 -5.13
N ALA A 156 17.87 26.70 -5.23
CA ALA A 156 16.52 26.17 -5.30
C ALA A 156 16.02 25.52 -3.99
N SER A 157 16.78 25.60 -2.89
CA SER A 157 16.30 25.17 -1.57
C SER A 157 15.65 26.34 -0.82
N PRO A 158 14.41 26.18 -0.33
CA PRO A 158 13.82 27.16 0.57
C PRO A 158 14.47 27.05 1.96
N ASP A 159 14.63 28.19 2.65
CA ASP A 159 15.08 28.21 4.04
C ASP A 159 14.15 27.36 4.90
N TYR A 160 12.84 27.54 4.69
CA TYR A 160 11.77 26.76 5.31
C TYR A 160 10.66 26.45 4.31
N ARG A 161 10.07 25.26 4.43
CA ARG A 161 8.84 24.87 3.72
C ARG A 161 7.82 24.38 4.72
N VAL A 162 6.57 24.78 4.53
CA VAL A 162 5.40 24.16 5.17
C VAL A 162 4.47 23.67 4.06
N TYR A 163 3.93 22.47 4.22
CA TYR A 163 2.98 21.91 3.27
C TYR A 163 1.87 21.15 3.98
N THR A 164 0.72 21.08 3.33
CA THR A 164 -0.45 20.34 3.77
C THR A 164 -1.25 19.88 2.56
N GLY A 165 -1.99 18.79 2.70
CA GLY A 165 -2.85 18.32 1.62
C GLY A 165 -3.75 17.17 2.02
N LEU A 166 -4.62 16.81 1.09
CA LEU A 166 -5.56 15.70 1.20
C LEU A 166 -5.31 14.72 0.07
N ASN A 167 -5.43 13.43 0.38
CA ASN A 167 -5.36 12.36 -0.59
C ASN A 167 -6.72 11.67 -0.61
N TYR A 168 -7.37 11.65 -1.77
CA TYR A 168 -8.58 10.89 -1.98
C TYR A 168 -8.38 9.84 -3.07
N THR A 169 -8.74 8.60 -2.79
CA THR A 169 -8.66 7.48 -3.74
C THR A 169 -10.06 7.12 -4.22
N PHE A 170 -10.29 7.20 -5.53
CA PHE A 170 -11.55 6.81 -6.17
C PHE A 170 -11.54 5.33 -6.56
N GLY A 171 -12.70 4.69 -6.46
CA GLY A 171 -12.91 3.28 -6.81
C GLY A 171 -12.54 2.29 -5.70
N PRO A 172 -12.78 0.98 -5.92
CA PRO A 172 -12.30 -0.05 -5.00
C PRO A 172 -10.77 0.01 -4.98
N VAL A 173 -10.20 0.29 -3.81
CA VAL A 173 -8.75 0.18 -3.60
C VAL A 173 -8.38 -1.27 -3.86
N PHE A 174 -7.62 -1.52 -4.94
CA PHE A 174 -7.37 -2.82 -5.56
C PHE A 174 -7.61 -4.05 -4.64
N LYS A 175 -8.63 -4.85 -4.97
CA LYS A 175 -8.70 -6.27 -4.57
C LYS A 175 -7.44 -6.96 -5.14
N GLN A 176 -6.89 -7.90 -4.37
CA GLN A 176 -5.60 -8.58 -4.59
C GLN A 176 -5.22 -8.83 -6.06
N PRO A 177 -3.90 -8.84 -6.38
CA PRO A 177 -3.45 -9.38 -7.65
C PRO A 177 -4.02 -10.79 -7.82
N ILE A 178 -4.70 -11.00 -8.95
CA ILE A 178 -5.04 -12.34 -9.43
C ILE A 178 -3.74 -13.14 -9.37
N ALA A 179 -3.76 -14.25 -8.64
CA ALA A 179 -2.63 -15.16 -8.51
C ALA A 179 -1.97 -15.33 -9.89
N SER A 180 -0.64 -15.15 -9.93
CA SER A 180 0.18 -15.36 -11.12
C SER A 180 -0.17 -16.72 -11.76
N SER A 181 -0.98 -16.68 -12.82
CA SER A 181 -1.23 -17.84 -13.66
C SER A 181 -0.23 -17.81 -14.80
N LYS A 182 0.81 -18.64 -14.66
CA LYS A 182 1.47 -19.24 -15.81
C LYS A 182 0.36 -19.85 -16.69
N PRO A 183 0.36 -19.64 -18.02
CA PRO A 183 -0.75 -20.10 -18.85
C PRO A 183 -0.65 -21.62 -19.03
N GLU A 184 -1.68 -22.35 -18.61
CA GLU A 184 -1.94 -23.71 -19.10
C GLU A 184 -3.35 -23.73 -19.73
N PRO A 185 -3.51 -24.33 -20.92
CA PRO A 185 -4.65 -24.03 -21.78
C PRO A 185 -5.90 -24.85 -21.43
N THR A 186 -7.02 -24.13 -21.43
CA THR A 186 -8.37 -24.52 -21.86
C THR A 186 -8.95 -25.86 -21.40
N SER A 187 -10.03 -25.77 -20.61
CA SER A 187 -11.23 -26.56 -20.90
C SER A 187 -12.49 -25.77 -20.58
N LYS A 188 -13.45 -25.84 -21.52
CA LYS A 188 -14.70 -25.08 -21.60
C LYS A 188 -15.68 -25.53 -20.51
N THR A 189 -16.52 -24.63 -20.00
CA THR A 189 -17.99 -24.80 -19.87
C THR A 189 -18.66 -23.45 -19.55
N ARG A 190 -19.91 -23.34 -20.01
CA ARG A 190 -20.74 -22.19 -20.38
C ARG A 190 -21.71 -21.73 -19.26
N THR A 191 -22.16 -20.47 -19.38
CA THR A 191 -23.44 -19.85 -18.89
C THR A 191 -23.52 -19.52 -17.38
N THR A 192 -24.07 -18.40 -16.90
CA THR A 192 -25.15 -17.48 -17.33
C THR A 192 -24.92 -16.05 -16.80
N VAL A 193 -25.42 -15.05 -17.54
CA VAL A 193 -25.56 -13.64 -17.08
C VAL A 193 -26.74 -13.55 -16.10
N VAL A 194 -26.50 -12.97 -14.92
CA VAL A 194 -27.54 -12.41 -14.04
C VAL A 194 -27.06 -11.03 -13.60
N GLU A 195 -27.87 -10.02 -13.89
CA GLU A 195 -27.71 -8.62 -13.46
C GLU A 195 -28.03 -8.44 -11.97
N GLU A 196 -27.43 -7.39 -11.40
CA GLU A 196 -27.74 -6.67 -10.16
C GLU A 196 -27.31 -7.28 -8.80
N ALA A 197 -26.14 -6.79 -8.34
CA ALA A 197 -25.84 -6.39 -6.96
C ALA A 197 -26.27 -7.30 -5.80
N ASP A 198 -25.81 -8.55 -5.80
CA ASP A 198 -25.56 -9.31 -4.57
C ASP A 198 -24.07 -9.63 -4.52
N GLU A 199 -23.30 -8.87 -3.71
CA GLU A 199 -21.91 -9.25 -3.44
C GLU A 199 -21.89 -10.67 -2.87
N GLU A 200 -21.19 -11.59 -3.53
CA GLU A 200 -20.92 -12.94 -3.02
C GLU A 200 -20.29 -12.84 -1.62
N LEU A 201 -21.11 -12.98 -0.58
CA LEU A 201 -20.70 -12.85 0.83
C LEU A 201 -19.63 -13.89 1.25
N ILE A 202 -19.50 -14.94 0.44
CA ILE A 202 -18.51 -16.00 0.55
C ILE A 202 -17.81 -16.09 -0.80
N GLN A 203 -16.54 -15.71 -0.83
CA GLN A 203 -15.70 -15.87 -2.01
C GLN A 203 -15.10 -17.28 -2.00
N GLN A 204 -15.43 -18.11 -2.98
CA GLN A 204 -14.76 -19.39 -3.17
C GLN A 204 -13.37 -19.15 -3.76
N LEU A 205 -12.36 -19.73 -3.13
CA LEU A 205 -10.97 -19.70 -3.57
C LEU A 205 -10.64 -20.99 -4.33
N ALA A 206 -9.49 -21.01 -5.00
CA ALA A 206 -9.02 -22.19 -5.72
C ALA A 206 -9.01 -23.44 -4.82
N THR A 207 -9.48 -24.56 -5.36
CA THR A 207 -9.44 -25.86 -4.68
C THR A 207 -8.01 -26.38 -4.73
N GLU A 208 -7.46 -26.72 -3.57
CA GLU A 208 -6.11 -27.27 -3.47
C GLU A 208 -6.19 -28.80 -3.46
N GLN A 209 -5.40 -29.47 -4.31
CA GLN A 209 -5.21 -30.91 -4.18
C GLN A 209 -4.17 -31.20 -3.09
N THR A 210 -4.56 -31.98 -2.08
CA THR A 210 -3.67 -32.44 -1.01
C THR A 210 -3.58 -33.96 -1.00
N ALA A 211 -2.59 -34.53 -0.30
CA ALA A 211 -2.45 -35.99 -0.15
C ALA A 211 -3.69 -36.66 0.46
N ASP A 212 -4.48 -35.91 1.25
CA ASP A 212 -5.72 -36.37 1.88
C ASP A 212 -6.98 -36.13 1.02
N GLY A 213 -6.82 -35.65 -0.22
CA GLY A 213 -7.91 -35.31 -1.14
C GLY A 213 -8.04 -33.81 -1.43
N PRO A 214 -9.08 -33.42 -2.20
CA PRO A 214 -9.33 -32.01 -2.54
C PRO A 214 -9.79 -31.22 -1.31
N VAL A 215 -9.22 -30.02 -1.14
CA VAL A 215 -9.59 -29.06 -0.10
C VAL A 215 -10.19 -27.84 -0.76
N GLU A 216 -11.48 -27.61 -0.52
CA GLU A 216 -12.16 -26.40 -0.97
C GLU A 216 -11.85 -25.26 0.02
N ARG A 217 -11.57 -24.06 -0.50
CA ARG A 217 -11.28 -22.89 0.31
C ARG A 217 -12.32 -21.81 0.11
N PHE A 218 -12.71 -21.17 1.20
CA PHE A 218 -13.64 -20.05 1.20
C PHE A 218 -13.08 -18.91 2.02
N ARG A 219 -13.35 -17.68 1.61
CA ARG A 219 -12.99 -16.46 2.35
C ARG A 219 -14.22 -15.59 2.52
N THR A 220 -14.33 -14.93 3.65
CA THR A 220 -15.34 -13.89 3.86
C THR A 220 -14.75 -12.66 4.54
N GLN A 221 -15.20 -11.49 4.09
CA GLN A 221 -14.93 -10.20 4.72
C GLN A 221 -16.17 -9.66 5.46
N ALA A 222 -17.31 -10.34 5.35
CA ALA A 222 -18.58 -9.93 5.95
C ALA A 222 -18.76 -10.43 7.39
N ILE A 223 -17.89 -11.33 7.87
CA ILE A 223 -17.80 -11.67 9.29
C ILE A 223 -16.83 -10.70 9.95
N LEU A 224 -17.38 -9.66 10.56
CA LEU A 224 -16.64 -8.64 11.29
C LEU A 224 -16.66 -8.93 12.79
N PHE A 225 -15.70 -8.35 13.50
CA PHE A 225 -15.60 -8.44 14.95
C PHE A 225 -15.49 -7.05 15.56
N GLU A 226 -15.98 -6.86 16.79
CA GLU A 226 -15.69 -5.65 17.56
C GLU A 226 -14.17 -5.47 17.72
N PHE A 227 -13.75 -4.21 17.89
CA PHE A 227 -12.34 -3.89 18.14
C PHE A 227 -11.86 -4.70 19.34
N ASP A 228 -10.69 -5.32 19.17
CA ASP A 228 -10.04 -6.12 20.20
C ASP A 228 -10.84 -7.31 20.77
N SER A 229 -11.86 -7.78 20.03
CA SER A 229 -12.86 -8.74 20.53
C SER A 229 -13.08 -9.93 19.60
N ASP A 230 -13.66 -11.00 20.15
CA ASP A 230 -14.20 -12.16 19.43
C ASP A 230 -15.73 -12.12 19.26
N LYS A 231 -16.35 -11.00 19.66
CA LYS A 231 -17.77 -10.73 19.42
C LYS A 231 -18.01 -10.37 17.95
N MET A 232 -18.72 -11.24 17.24
CA MET A 232 -19.09 -11.04 15.83
C MET A 232 -20.14 -9.93 15.67
N VAL A 233 -19.98 -9.09 14.66
CA VAL A 233 -20.88 -7.97 14.31
C VAL A 233 -21.14 -7.91 12.81
N GLY A 234 -22.13 -7.12 12.39
CA GLY A 234 -22.52 -6.99 10.98
C GLY A 234 -23.35 -8.17 10.46
N ASN A 235 -23.14 -8.53 9.19
CA ASN A 235 -23.97 -9.52 8.47
C ASN A 235 -23.55 -10.98 8.70
N TYR A 236 -22.73 -11.27 9.73
CA TYR A 236 -22.18 -12.61 9.98
C TYR A 236 -23.24 -13.72 10.04
N ALA A 237 -24.43 -13.44 10.57
CA ALA A 237 -25.50 -14.44 10.68
C ALA A 237 -25.99 -14.92 9.30
N ARG A 238 -26.10 -14.01 8.32
CA ARG A 238 -26.46 -14.36 6.94
C ARG A 238 -25.36 -15.18 6.28
N VAL A 239 -24.10 -14.77 6.43
CA VAL A 239 -22.94 -15.51 5.88
C VAL A 239 -22.87 -16.93 6.44
N LEU A 240 -22.96 -17.07 7.75
CA LEU A 240 -22.88 -18.37 8.42
C LEU A 240 -24.10 -19.25 8.11
N ALA A 241 -25.27 -18.66 7.81
CA ALA A 241 -26.43 -19.41 7.32
C ALA A 241 -26.20 -20.01 5.93
N GLU A 242 -25.64 -19.25 4.99
CA GLU A 242 -25.30 -19.75 3.66
C GLU A 242 -24.21 -20.82 3.72
N LEU A 243 -23.15 -20.58 4.52
CA LEU A 243 -22.13 -21.60 4.77
C LEU A 243 -22.75 -22.87 5.36
N ALA A 244 -23.64 -22.75 6.36
CA ALA A 244 -24.30 -23.90 6.95
C ALA A 244 -25.18 -24.68 5.95
N LYS A 245 -25.88 -23.99 5.04
CA LYS A 245 -26.63 -24.65 3.96
C LYS A 245 -25.69 -25.43 3.05
N TYR A 246 -24.56 -24.84 2.67
CA TYR A 246 -23.56 -25.51 1.85
C TYR A 246 -23.01 -26.79 2.52
N LEU A 247 -22.69 -26.70 3.82
CA LEU A 247 -22.17 -27.81 4.61
C LEU A 247 -23.17 -28.96 4.83
N LYS A 248 -24.47 -28.72 4.71
CA LYS A 248 -25.49 -29.79 4.79
C LYS A 248 -25.37 -30.82 3.67
N GLY A 249 -24.68 -30.49 2.57
CA GLY A 249 -24.34 -31.45 1.51
C GLY A 249 -23.37 -32.55 1.93
N GLY A 250 -22.87 -32.51 3.17
CA GLY A 250 -21.94 -33.49 3.74
C GLY A 250 -20.50 -33.01 3.67
N PHE A 251 -19.79 -33.16 4.79
CA PHE A 251 -18.37 -32.87 4.90
C PHE A 251 -17.73 -33.70 5.99
N ARG A 252 -16.45 -34.01 5.83
CA ARG A 252 -15.62 -34.71 6.81
C ARG A 252 -15.07 -33.76 7.86
N GLU A 253 -14.53 -32.62 7.40
CA GLU A 253 -13.88 -31.63 8.26
C GLU A 253 -14.01 -30.21 7.69
N LEU A 254 -14.33 -29.26 8.57
CA LEU A 254 -14.30 -27.83 8.32
C LEU A 254 -13.27 -27.19 9.24
N ILE A 255 -12.25 -26.55 8.69
CA ILE A 255 -11.28 -25.76 9.45
C ILE A 255 -11.61 -24.28 9.28
N VAL A 256 -11.83 -23.59 10.40
CA VAL A 256 -12.01 -22.14 10.47
C VAL A 256 -10.67 -21.51 10.83
N GLU A 257 -10.13 -20.68 9.95
CA GLU A 257 -8.84 -20.02 10.10
C GLU A 257 -9.07 -18.52 10.39
N GLY A 258 -8.66 -18.09 11.58
CA GLY A 258 -8.69 -16.69 11.98
C GLY A 258 -7.37 -16.00 11.63
N HIS A 259 -7.45 -14.76 11.15
CA HIS A 259 -6.30 -13.92 10.82
C HIS A 259 -6.46 -12.51 11.44
N THR A 260 -5.34 -11.89 11.80
CA THR A 260 -5.26 -10.49 12.24
C THR A 260 -4.41 -9.68 11.27
N ASP A 261 -4.44 -8.36 11.43
CA ASP A 261 -3.36 -7.51 10.92
C ASP A 261 -2.13 -7.60 11.84
N SER A 262 -1.07 -6.87 11.49
CA SER A 262 0.17 -6.86 12.27
C SER A 262 0.18 -5.90 13.46
N ILE A 263 -1.00 -5.49 13.97
CA ILE A 263 -1.10 -4.55 15.08
C ILE A 263 -1.23 -5.30 16.40
N GLY A 264 -0.41 -4.95 17.39
CA GLY A 264 -0.26 -5.71 18.62
C GLY A 264 0.99 -6.59 18.61
N SER A 265 1.17 -7.40 19.64
CA SER A 265 2.24 -8.40 19.68
C SER A 265 1.79 -9.68 18.97
N GLU A 266 2.73 -10.43 18.38
CA GLU A 266 2.41 -11.71 17.73
C GLU A 266 1.63 -12.64 18.67
N ALA A 267 2.09 -12.78 19.91
CA ALA A 267 1.42 -13.61 20.93
C ALA A 267 -0.01 -13.14 21.25
N TYR A 268 -0.27 -11.83 21.13
CA TYR A 268 -1.61 -11.28 21.29
C TYR A 268 -2.49 -11.63 20.09
N ASN A 269 -1.97 -11.41 18.88
CA ASN A 269 -2.64 -11.67 17.61
C ASN A 269 -2.97 -13.16 17.41
N ASP A 270 -2.12 -14.05 17.89
CA ASP A 270 -2.38 -15.49 17.94
C ASP A 270 -3.58 -15.84 18.78
N LYS A 271 -3.65 -15.30 20.00
CA LYS A 271 -4.79 -15.52 20.88
C LYS A 271 -6.06 -14.91 20.31
N LEU A 272 -5.99 -13.71 19.75
CA LEU A 272 -7.14 -13.01 19.19
C LEU A 272 -7.71 -13.76 17.97
N SER A 273 -6.87 -14.12 17.00
CA SER A 273 -7.29 -14.89 15.83
C SER A 273 -7.92 -16.23 16.20
N LEU A 274 -7.33 -16.95 17.17
CA LEU A 274 -7.88 -18.22 17.64
C LEU A 274 -9.24 -18.03 18.33
N ARG A 275 -9.40 -17.01 19.18
CA ARG A 275 -10.69 -16.70 19.82
C ARG A 275 -11.77 -16.41 18.79
N ARG A 276 -11.46 -15.64 17.74
CA ARG A 276 -12.37 -15.32 16.64
C ARG A 276 -12.80 -16.57 15.86
N ALA A 277 -11.86 -17.42 15.48
CA ALA A 277 -12.16 -18.69 14.82
C ALA A 277 -13.02 -19.60 15.73
N ALA A 278 -12.72 -19.63 17.03
CA ALA A 278 -13.49 -20.40 18.00
C ALA A 278 -14.92 -19.85 18.18
N ALA A 279 -15.12 -18.52 18.12
CA ALA A 279 -16.44 -17.90 18.18
C ALA A 279 -17.33 -18.35 17.02
N ILE A 280 -16.78 -18.42 15.81
CA ILE A 280 -17.48 -18.93 14.63
C ILE A 280 -17.81 -20.41 14.79
N LYS A 281 -16.83 -21.23 15.22
CA LYS A 281 -17.08 -22.65 15.51
C LYS A 281 -18.23 -22.82 16.52
N ARG A 282 -18.21 -22.08 17.64
CA ARG A 282 -19.26 -22.11 18.66
C ARG A 282 -20.63 -21.77 18.04
N TYR A 283 -20.69 -20.73 17.22
CA TYR A 283 -21.93 -20.34 16.55
C TYR A 283 -22.46 -21.44 15.61
N LEU A 284 -21.59 -22.03 14.79
CA LEU A 284 -21.96 -23.11 13.87
C LEU A 284 -22.52 -24.34 14.60
N VAL A 285 -21.87 -24.74 15.70
CA VAL A 285 -22.31 -25.85 16.55
C VAL A 285 -23.66 -25.54 17.21
N GLN A 286 -23.78 -24.38 17.86
CA GLN A 286 -24.97 -24.02 18.65
C GLN A 286 -26.20 -23.75 17.76
N LYS A 287 -26.01 -23.08 16.63
CA LYS A 287 -27.12 -22.63 15.79
C LYS A 287 -27.56 -23.66 14.75
N TYR A 288 -26.62 -24.44 14.22
CA TYR A 288 -26.89 -25.37 13.11
C TYR A 288 -26.65 -26.84 13.47
N GLY A 289 -26.18 -27.14 14.69
CA GLY A 289 -26.08 -28.51 15.20
C GLY A 289 -24.89 -29.32 14.64
N PHE A 290 -23.90 -28.66 14.03
CA PHE A 290 -22.68 -29.36 13.59
C PHE A 290 -21.93 -29.94 14.79
N THR A 291 -21.25 -31.07 14.59
CA THR A 291 -20.52 -31.72 15.68
C THR A 291 -19.22 -30.99 15.98
N THR A 292 -18.83 -30.92 17.26
CA THR A 292 -17.58 -30.26 17.68
C THR A 292 -16.32 -30.87 17.08
N ARG A 293 -16.39 -32.14 16.63
CA ARG A 293 -15.32 -32.89 15.98
C ARG A 293 -15.19 -32.61 14.48
N SER A 294 -16.28 -32.21 13.82
CA SER A 294 -16.26 -31.89 12.37
C SER A 294 -15.81 -30.47 12.09
N VAL A 295 -15.81 -29.57 13.09
CA VAL A 295 -15.37 -28.18 12.94
C VAL A 295 -14.13 -27.92 13.79
N THR A 296 -13.02 -27.53 13.18
CA THR A 296 -11.75 -27.18 13.83
C THR A 296 -11.55 -25.67 13.76
N ALA A 297 -11.01 -25.04 14.80
CA ALA A 297 -10.70 -23.60 14.83
C ALA A 297 -9.20 -23.40 15.01
N LEU A 298 -8.56 -22.64 14.12
CA LEU A 298 -7.14 -22.32 14.14
C LEU A 298 -6.93 -20.80 14.09
N GLY A 299 -5.97 -20.31 14.86
CA GLY A 299 -5.53 -18.91 14.82
C GLY A 299 -4.15 -18.81 14.18
N TYR A 300 -4.03 -18.01 13.12
CA TYR A 300 -2.75 -17.75 12.47
C TYR A 300 -2.13 -16.41 12.85
N GLY A 301 -2.84 -15.60 13.65
CA GLY A 301 -2.45 -14.23 13.94
C GLY A 301 -2.14 -13.47 12.65
N GLU A 302 -1.00 -12.80 12.64
CA GLU A 302 -0.49 -12.02 11.52
C GLU A 302 0.41 -12.82 10.57
N ARG A 303 0.69 -14.11 10.83
CA ARG A 303 1.69 -14.92 10.09
C ARG A 303 1.31 -15.28 8.65
N ARG A 304 0.07 -15.03 8.24
CA ARG A 304 -0.42 -15.30 6.88
C ARG A 304 -1.11 -14.06 6.31
N PRO A 305 -0.37 -12.95 6.10
CA PRO A 305 -0.91 -11.76 5.49
C PRO A 305 -1.24 -12.05 4.01
N ILE A 306 -2.26 -11.37 3.51
CA ILE A 306 -2.68 -11.40 2.10
C ILE A 306 -2.56 -10.02 1.45
N ALA A 307 -2.21 -9.01 2.25
CA ALA A 307 -1.96 -7.66 1.80
C ALA A 307 -0.95 -6.98 2.74
N ASP A 308 -0.37 -5.87 2.28
CA ASP A 308 0.59 -5.08 3.06
C ASP A 308 -0.01 -4.52 4.36
N ASN A 309 0.61 -4.80 5.51
CA ASN A 309 0.19 -4.24 6.80
C ASN A 309 0.63 -2.77 7.01
N GLY A 310 1.53 -2.26 6.16
CA GLY A 310 2.05 -0.90 6.18
C GLY A 310 1.05 0.19 5.78
N ASN A 311 -0.18 -0.18 5.41
CA ASN A 311 -1.27 0.72 5.09
C ASN A 311 -2.62 0.22 5.64
N TYR A 312 -3.57 1.14 5.85
CA TYR A 312 -4.87 0.82 6.47
C TYR A 312 -5.65 -0.23 5.66
N GLN A 313 -5.61 -0.15 4.34
CA GLN A 313 -6.40 -1.01 3.47
C GLN A 313 -5.93 -2.47 3.56
N GLY A 314 -4.62 -2.71 3.47
CA GLY A 314 -4.07 -4.05 3.56
C GLY A 314 -4.27 -4.67 4.95
N ARG A 315 -4.20 -3.86 6.02
CA ARG A 315 -4.61 -4.33 7.37
C ARG A 315 -6.07 -4.77 7.43
N GLN A 316 -6.99 -4.02 6.80
CA GLN A 316 -8.39 -4.42 6.73
C GLN A 316 -8.56 -5.75 5.99
N LEU A 317 -7.82 -5.98 4.90
CA LEU A 317 -7.83 -7.26 4.18
C LEU A 317 -7.26 -8.40 5.03
N ASN A 318 -6.25 -8.14 5.86
CA ASN A 318 -5.63 -9.15 6.72
C ASN A 318 -6.53 -9.58 7.89
N ARG A 319 -7.37 -8.68 8.41
CA ARG A 319 -8.41 -8.97 9.41
C ARG A 319 -9.58 -9.75 8.79
N ARG A 320 -9.40 -11.06 8.59
CA ARG A 320 -10.35 -11.92 7.87
C ARG A 320 -10.53 -13.28 8.53
N VAL A 321 -11.49 -14.02 8.00
CA VAL A 321 -11.66 -15.46 8.29
C VAL A 321 -11.68 -16.24 6.99
N GLU A 322 -10.95 -17.35 6.98
CA GLU A 322 -10.95 -18.33 5.90
C GLU A 322 -11.49 -19.68 6.40
N PHE A 323 -12.05 -20.46 5.47
CA PHE A 323 -12.58 -21.78 5.73
C PHE A 323 -11.90 -22.77 4.79
N LYS A 324 -11.51 -23.93 5.32
CA LYS A 324 -11.07 -25.09 4.53
C LYS A 324 -12.05 -26.22 4.75
N LEU A 325 -12.61 -26.72 3.65
CA LEU A 325 -13.57 -27.81 3.67
C LEU A 325 -12.95 -29.05 3.04
N ARG A 326 -13.07 -30.17 3.75
CA ARG A 326 -12.75 -31.51 3.28
C ARG A 326 -14.03 -32.33 3.21
N ARG A 327 -14.30 -32.89 2.03
CA ARG A 327 -15.44 -33.80 1.81
C ARG A 327 -15.10 -35.23 2.17
#